data_AF-A0A955CDW2-F1
#
_entry.id   AF-A0A955CDW2-F1
#
_cell.length_a   1.000
_cell.length_b   1.000
_cell.length_c   1.000
_cell.angle_alpha   90.00
_cell.angle_beta   90.00
_cell.angle_gamma   90.00
#
_symmetry.space_group_name_H-M   'P 1'
#
loop_
_entity.id
_entity.type
_entity.pdbx_description
1 polymer ?
#
loop_
_entity_poly.entity_id
_entity_poly.type
_entity_poly.pdbx_seq_one_letter_code
_entity_poly.pdbx_strand_id
1 'polypeptide(L)'
;MNLAWLNEGVAKEVVRGIALVVGVSLAWATPAAYGDFDIVVPAYFYPTNNGPWDDLADAAGSAPITAIMNPASGPGTQQDANYVTAVNALRAAGGRVIAYVHTSYGARDLATVLQEIDRYDAFYEIDGIFLDEMANTGPAERLDYYRSIYDYVKGIDPLWEVMGNPGTNTLQQYLTWPAADRLVVYEREGSFYPGHAEDAWNHDYDRSHFVNLVHTEGATALADDLTLAKARNVGGIYITDDVMNNPWDRLPSYWTSEVAAVAQLNASYLEGDFNVDGLVDGDDLERWNAFFGRSTNAWHVEGDAQRDGDVDGGDFLIWQRQRGSVAPGSAVSGSVFSVPEPTTSLAATAASLFGAAFRRDRKRMTQR
;
A
#
# COMPACT_ATOMS: atom_id res chain seq x y z
N MET A 1 -57.29 8.10 -17.30
CA MET A 1 -57.16 9.57 -17.27
C MET A 1 -56.95 10.01 -15.83
N ASN A 2 -55.82 10.66 -15.60
CA ASN A 2 -55.39 11.53 -14.50
C ASN A 2 -55.18 11.05 -13.04
N LEU A 3 -53.88 11.11 -12.71
CA LEU A 3 -53.16 11.33 -11.45
C LEU A 3 -53.62 12.52 -10.58
N ALA A 4 -53.33 12.44 -9.26
CA ALA A 4 -52.72 13.46 -8.35
C ALA A 4 -53.14 13.16 -6.88
N TRP A 5 -52.25 12.75 -5.95
CA TRP A 5 -51.18 13.44 -5.18
C TRP A 5 -51.60 13.96 -3.76
N LEU A 6 -50.81 13.52 -2.76
CA LEU A 6 -50.48 14.07 -1.40
C LEU A 6 -51.56 14.31 -0.32
N ASN A 7 -51.39 13.79 0.91
CA ASN A 7 -50.55 14.42 1.95
C ASN A 7 -50.46 13.64 3.29
N GLU A 8 -49.26 13.71 3.88
CA GLU A 8 -48.73 13.52 5.25
C GLU A 8 -49.63 13.20 6.49
N GLY A 9 -49.09 12.35 7.39
CA GLY A 9 -48.87 12.78 8.79
C GLY A 9 -49.43 11.94 9.97
N VAL A 10 -48.50 11.51 10.83
CA VAL A 10 -48.56 11.34 12.31
C VAL A 10 -48.67 9.91 12.90
N ALA A 11 -47.69 9.64 13.77
CA ALA A 11 -47.26 8.40 14.41
C ALA A 11 -48.04 7.96 15.67
N LYS A 12 -47.85 6.68 16.05
CA LYS A 12 -47.87 6.00 17.38
C LYS A 12 -47.87 4.47 17.09
N GLU A 13 -47.18 3.54 17.75
CA GLU A 13 -46.53 3.47 19.05
C GLU A 13 -45.55 2.27 19.08
N VAL A 14 -44.67 2.27 20.08
CA VAL A 14 -43.53 1.37 20.33
C VAL A 14 -43.95 0.09 21.05
N VAL A 15 -43.49 -1.09 20.60
CA VAL A 15 -43.41 -2.30 21.43
C VAL A 15 -41.99 -2.86 21.40
N ARG A 16 -41.37 -2.90 22.58
CA ARG A 16 -40.05 -3.47 22.85
C ARG A 16 -40.09 -4.99 22.75
N GLY A 17 -39.33 -5.55 21.80
CA GLY A 17 -38.94 -6.96 21.80
C GLY A 17 -37.44 -7.07 22.07
N ILE A 18 -37.07 -7.70 23.18
CA ILE A 18 -35.68 -8.03 23.52
C ILE A 18 -35.26 -9.19 22.60
N ALA A 19 -34.43 -8.91 21.60
CA ALA A 19 -33.70 -9.93 20.86
C ALA A 19 -32.33 -10.11 21.50
N LEU A 20 -32.12 -11.28 22.11
CA LEU A 20 -30.84 -11.75 22.58
C LEU A 20 -29.97 -12.07 21.35
N VAL A 21 -29.13 -11.12 20.91
CA VAL A 21 -28.12 -11.38 19.89
C VAL A 21 -26.98 -12.14 20.57
N VAL A 22 -26.94 -13.45 20.35
CA VAL A 22 -25.72 -14.22 20.59
C VAL A 22 -24.72 -13.75 19.52
N GLY A 23 -23.82 -12.87 19.93
CA GLY A 23 -22.70 -12.43 19.10
C GLY A 23 -21.76 -13.61 18.85
N VAL A 24 -21.99 -14.33 17.76
CA VAL A 24 -20.90 -15.11 17.15
C VAL A 24 -20.01 -14.07 16.50
N SER A 25 -18.95 -13.67 17.21
CA SER A 25 -17.84 -12.94 16.62
C SER A 25 -17.15 -13.90 15.64
N LEU A 26 -17.64 -13.93 14.40
CA LEU A 26 -16.82 -14.28 13.25
C LEU A 26 -15.75 -13.20 13.18
N ALA A 27 -14.61 -13.47 13.80
CA ALA A 27 -13.41 -12.74 13.53
C ALA A 27 -13.08 -13.02 12.06
N TRP A 28 -13.50 -12.10 11.18
CA TRP A 28 -12.81 -11.95 9.91
C TRP A 28 -11.36 -11.68 10.30
N ALA A 29 -10.45 -12.56 9.91
CA ALA A 29 -9.06 -12.15 9.85
C ALA A 29 -9.04 -10.98 8.86
N THR A 30 -8.94 -9.77 9.38
CA THR A 30 -8.53 -8.64 8.56
C THR A 30 -7.19 -9.06 7.95
N PRO A 31 -7.01 -8.99 6.62
CA PRO A 31 -5.68 -9.16 6.06
C PRO A 31 -4.75 -8.23 6.85
N ALA A 32 -3.60 -8.74 7.28
CA ALA A 32 -2.63 -7.90 7.94
C ALA A 32 -2.33 -6.73 7.00
N ALA A 33 -2.45 -5.50 7.51
CA ALA A 33 -2.08 -4.31 6.77
C ALA A 33 -0.56 -4.33 6.59
N TYR A 34 -0.10 -4.99 5.54
CA TYR A 34 1.30 -5.04 5.18
C TYR A 34 1.70 -3.68 4.60
N GLY A 35 2.78 -3.09 5.13
CA GLY A 35 3.37 -1.79 4.77
C GLY A 35 3.53 -1.48 3.27
N ASP A 36 3.88 -0.21 2.98
CA ASP A 36 3.91 0.48 1.67
C ASP A 36 4.83 -0.11 0.57
N PHE A 37 5.30 -1.34 0.74
CA PHE A 37 6.29 -1.95 -0.13
C PHE A 37 5.76 -3.28 -0.68
N ASP A 38 5.41 -3.32 -1.98
CA ASP A 38 4.91 -4.52 -2.65
C ASP A 38 5.97 -5.22 -3.51
N ILE A 39 5.77 -6.51 -3.74
CA ILE A 39 6.55 -7.26 -4.72
C ILE A 39 5.82 -7.19 -6.06
N VAL A 40 6.39 -6.44 -7.00
CA VAL A 40 5.80 -6.22 -8.34
C VAL A 40 6.43 -7.20 -9.34
N VAL A 41 5.78 -8.33 -9.55
CA VAL A 41 6.34 -9.46 -10.31
C VAL A 41 5.96 -9.34 -11.80
N PRO A 42 6.93 -9.19 -12.73
CA PRO A 42 6.71 -9.47 -14.15
C PRO A 42 6.46 -10.96 -14.34
N ALA A 43 5.20 -11.39 -14.22
CA ALA A 43 4.81 -12.80 -14.17
C ALA A 43 4.67 -13.40 -15.59
N TYR A 44 5.74 -13.35 -16.38
CA TYR A 44 5.75 -13.77 -17.79
C TYR A 44 5.99 -15.27 -17.97
N PHE A 45 5.62 -16.04 -16.95
CA PHE A 45 5.59 -17.49 -16.93
C PHE A 45 4.15 -17.99 -17.06
N TYR A 46 3.97 -19.06 -17.84
CA TYR A 46 2.66 -19.64 -18.08
C TYR A 46 2.11 -20.32 -16.80
N PRO A 47 0.83 -20.10 -16.43
CA PRO A 47 0.24 -20.76 -15.28
C PRO A 47 0.13 -22.27 -15.49
N THR A 48 0.65 -23.03 -14.54
CA THR A 48 0.54 -24.50 -14.49
C THR A 48 0.21 -24.93 -13.06
N ASN A 49 -0.35 -26.12 -12.89
CA ASN A 49 -0.66 -26.66 -11.57
C ASN A 49 0.63 -26.92 -10.76
N ASN A 50 0.65 -26.47 -9.51
CA ASN A 50 1.83 -26.40 -8.64
C ASN A 50 2.98 -25.61 -9.30
N GLY A 51 2.60 -24.52 -9.99
CA GLY A 51 3.52 -23.66 -10.72
C GLY A 51 3.77 -22.33 -10.02
N PRO A 52 4.59 -21.46 -10.62
CA PRO A 52 4.96 -20.17 -10.02
C PRO A 52 3.77 -19.23 -9.74
N TRP A 53 2.66 -19.34 -10.48
CA TRP A 53 1.43 -18.60 -10.15
C TRP A 53 0.79 -19.06 -8.83
N ASP A 54 0.90 -20.34 -8.47
CA ASP A 54 0.45 -20.84 -7.17
C ASP A 54 1.40 -20.32 -6.07
N ASP A 55 2.70 -20.26 -6.33
CA ASP A 55 3.69 -19.66 -5.40
C ASP A 55 3.43 -18.16 -5.14
N LEU A 56 2.92 -17.42 -6.14
CA LEU A 56 2.47 -16.03 -5.96
C LEU A 56 1.25 -15.96 -5.04
N ALA A 57 0.26 -16.83 -5.25
CA ALA A 57 -0.95 -16.86 -4.42
C ALA A 57 -0.63 -17.23 -2.97
N ASP A 58 0.27 -18.19 -2.74
CA ASP A 58 0.73 -18.55 -1.40
C ASP A 58 1.49 -17.39 -0.73
N ALA A 59 2.30 -16.65 -1.49
CA ALA A 59 3.05 -15.50 -0.99
C ALA A 59 2.17 -14.29 -0.63
N ALA A 60 1.02 -14.11 -1.30
CA ALA A 60 0.10 -13.00 -1.06
C ALA A 60 -0.46 -12.96 0.37
N GLY A 61 -0.48 -14.10 1.08
CA GLY A 61 -0.82 -14.15 2.50
C GLY A 61 0.27 -13.62 3.44
N SER A 62 1.48 -13.35 2.93
CA SER A 62 2.67 -12.95 3.72
C SER A 62 3.23 -11.58 3.33
N ALA A 63 3.04 -11.14 2.09
CA ALA A 63 3.46 -9.82 1.61
C ALA A 63 2.51 -9.36 0.48
N PRO A 64 2.38 -8.05 0.22
CA PRO A 64 1.62 -7.55 -0.92
C PRO A 64 2.29 -8.00 -2.22
N ILE A 65 1.51 -8.64 -3.09
CA ILE A 65 1.97 -9.11 -4.41
C ILE A 65 1.15 -8.43 -5.50
N THR A 66 1.82 -7.81 -6.45
CA THR A 66 1.24 -7.33 -7.71
C THR A 66 1.85 -8.10 -8.87
N ALA A 67 1.06 -8.91 -9.57
CA ALA A 67 1.52 -9.69 -10.72
C ALA A 67 1.18 -8.98 -12.04
N ILE A 68 2.17 -8.80 -12.91
CA ILE A 68 1.99 -8.30 -14.27
C ILE A 68 1.74 -9.50 -15.20
N MET A 69 0.49 -9.71 -15.58
CA MET A 69 0.08 -10.82 -16.42
C MET A 69 0.33 -10.53 -17.91
N ASN A 70 0.98 -11.46 -18.60
CA ASN A 70 1.28 -11.33 -20.03
C ASN A 70 1.02 -12.64 -20.81
N PRO A 71 -0.23 -12.93 -21.24
CA PRO A 71 -0.56 -14.18 -21.92
C PRO A 71 0.15 -14.38 -23.26
N ALA A 72 0.25 -13.33 -24.09
CA ALA A 72 0.81 -13.43 -25.44
C ALA A 72 1.35 -12.08 -25.97
N SER A 73 2.18 -11.39 -25.18
CA SER A 73 2.57 -9.98 -25.44
C SER A 73 1.33 -9.07 -25.54
N GLY A 74 0.40 -9.28 -24.62
CA GLY A 74 -0.98 -8.80 -24.68
C GLY A 74 -1.99 -9.91 -24.34
N PRO A 75 -3.30 -9.64 -24.50
CA PRO A 75 -4.38 -10.49 -23.96
C PRO A 75 -4.56 -11.83 -24.69
N GLY A 76 -3.88 -12.04 -25.81
CA GLY A 76 -4.14 -13.13 -26.74
C GLY A 76 -5.39 -12.89 -27.60
N THR A 77 -5.80 -13.93 -28.34
CA THR A 77 -6.98 -13.90 -29.23
C THR A 77 -8.23 -14.55 -28.62
N GLN A 78 -8.07 -15.29 -27.52
CA GLN A 78 -9.13 -15.96 -26.77
C GLN A 78 -8.77 -16.02 -25.28
N GLN A 79 -9.78 -16.10 -24.41
CA GLN A 79 -9.59 -16.31 -22.98
C GLN A 79 -8.89 -17.66 -22.73
N ASP A 80 -7.86 -17.64 -21.90
CA ASP A 80 -7.14 -18.85 -21.46
C ASP A 80 -7.60 -19.25 -20.05
N ALA A 81 -8.11 -20.48 -19.92
CA ALA A 81 -8.65 -20.99 -18.67
C ALA A 81 -7.60 -21.16 -17.55
N ASN A 82 -6.33 -21.36 -17.90
CA ASN A 82 -5.25 -21.47 -16.92
C ASN A 82 -4.95 -20.08 -16.32
N TYR A 83 -4.92 -19.04 -17.15
CA TYR A 83 -4.81 -17.65 -16.66
C TYR A 83 -6.03 -17.26 -15.83
N VAL A 84 -7.26 -17.59 -16.24
CA VAL A 84 -8.46 -17.33 -15.42
C VAL A 84 -8.32 -17.95 -14.03
N THR A 85 -7.88 -19.20 -13.96
CA THR A 85 -7.71 -19.90 -12.67
C THR A 85 -6.64 -19.23 -11.81
N ALA A 86 -5.49 -18.92 -12.38
CA ALA A 86 -4.37 -18.31 -11.66
C ALA A 86 -4.68 -16.88 -11.16
N VAL A 87 -5.30 -16.06 -12.01
CA VAL A 87 -5.73 -14.70 -11.67
C VAL A 87 -6.71 -14.73 -10.50
N ASN A 88 -7.74 -15.57 -10.59
CA ASN A 88 -8.75 -15.68 -9.54
C ASN A 88 -8.15 -16.21 -8.23
N ALA A 89 -7.20 -17.15 -8.30
CA ALA A 89 -6.52 -17.69 -7.12
C ALA A 89 -5.66 -16.63 -6.42
N LEU A 90 -4.84 -15.89 -7.17
CA LEU A 90 -4.00 -14.82 -6.60
C LEU A 90 -4.86 -13.71 -5.99
N ARG A 91 -5.92 -13.27 -6.69
CA ARG A 91 -6.84 -12.25 -6.18
C ARG A 91 -7.59 -12.72 -4.93
N ALA A 92 -8.03 -13.97 -4.89
CA ALA A 92 -8.65 -14.55 -3.70
C ALA A 92 -7.69 -14.64 -2.50
N ALA A 93 -6.38 -14.74 -2.75
CA ALA A 93 -5.34 -14.74 -1.72
C ALA A 93 -4.95 -13.32 -1.26
N GLY A 94 -5.53 -12.26 -1.84
CA GLY A 94 -5.24 -10.87 -1.52
C GLY A 94 -4.17 -10.21 -2.40
N GLY A 95 -3.68 -10.90 -3.43
CA GLY A 95 -2.80 -10.32 -4.43
C GLY A 95 -3.56 -9.51 -5.49
N ARG A 96 -2.82 -8.75 -6.29
CA ARG A 96 -3.34 -7.95 -7.40
C ARG A 96 -2.81 -8.45 -8.73
N VAL A 97 -3.60 -8.32 -9.79
CA VAL A 97 -3.20 -8.65 -11.17
C VAL A 97 -3.40 -7.46 -12.07
N ILE A 98 -2.33 -6.99 -12.72
CA ILE A 98 -2.39 -5.97 -13.76
C ILE A 98 -1.97 -6.55 -15.13
N ALA A 99 -2.59 -6.06 -16.19
CA ALA A 99 -2.47 -6.65 -17.53
C ALA A 99 -1.46 -5.91 -18.41
N TYR A 100 -0.51 -6.64 -18.99
CA TYR A 100 0.52 -6.12 -19.89
C TYR A 100 -0.05 -5.60 -21.21
N VAL A 101 0.25 -4.36 -21.57
CA VAL A 101 -0.01 -3.79 -22.90
C VAL A 101 1.19 -2.96 -23.32
N HIS A 102 1.87 -3.37 -24.40
CA HIS A 102 3.01 -2.60 -24.90
C HIS A 102 2.56 -1.41 -25.75
N THR A 103 3.32 -0.32 -25.72
CA THR A 103 2.98 0.95 -26.39
C THR A 103 3.99 1.39 -27.44
N SER A 104 5.11 0.68 -27.58
CA SER A 104 6.20 0.99 -28.51
C SER A 104 6.61 2.46 -28.47
N TYR A 105 6.83 2.98 -27.26
CA TYR A 105 7.26 4.35 -26.97
C TYR A 105 6.28 5.41 -27.51
N GLY A 106 4.99 5.07 -27.55
CA GLY A 106 3.90 5.91 -28.06
C GLY A 106 3.73 5.86 -29.58
N ALA A 107 4.39 4.91 -30.26
CA ALA A 107 4.25 4.73 -31.71
C ALA A 107 3.15 3.72 -32.09
N ARG A 108 2.70 2.90 -31.14
CA ARG A 108 1.61 1.94 -31.38
C ARG A 108 0.30 2.70 -31.61
N ASP A 109 -0.52 2.19 -32.52
CA ASP A 109 -1.82 2.80 -32.81
C ASP A 109 -2.71 2.77 -31.56
N LEU A 110 -3.25 3.94 -31.19
CA LEU A 110 -4.04 4.09 -29.97
C LEU A 110 -5.25 3.17 -29.97
N ALA A 111 -5.99 3.07 -31.09
CA ALA A 111 -7.17 2.22 -31.16
C ALA A 111 -6.83 0.73 -30.96
N THR A 112 -5.65 0.30 -31.41
CA THR A 112 -5.13 -1.05 -31.16
C THR A 112 -4.85 -1.29 -29.68
N VAL A 113 -4.23 -0.33 -28.99
CA VAL A 113 -3.97 -0.41 -27.54
C VAL A 113 -5.28 -0.48 -26.75
N LEU A 114 -6.25 0.39 -27.06
CA LEU A 114 -7.55 0.39 -26.37
C LEU A 114 -8.33 -0.91 -26.60
N GLN A 115 -8.27 -1.50 -27.81
CA GLN A 115 -8.90 -2.79 -28.09
C GLN A 115 -8.28 -3.97 -27.33
N GLU A 116 -7.00 -3.90 -26.97
CA GLU A 116 -6.38 -4.91 -26.12
C GLU A 116 -6.79 -4.76 -24.66
N ILE A 117 -6.91 -3.52 -24.18
CA ILE A 117 -7.46 -3.22 -22.85
C ILE A 117 -8.89 -3.75 -22.74
N ASP A 118 -9.76 -3.50 -23.73
CA ASP A 118 -11.12 -4.05 -23.78
C ASP A 118 -11.13 -5.58 -23.75
N ARG A 119 -10.14 -6.22 -24.39
CA ARG A 119 -10.05 -7.67 -24.41
C ARG A 119 -9.60 -8.23 -23.07
N TYR A 120 -8.71 -7.55 -22.35
CA TYR A 120 -8.37 -7.91 -20.99
C TYR A 120 -9.58 -7.83 -20.07
N ASP A 121 -10.32 -6.72 -20.11
CA ASP A 121 -11.58 -6.53 -19.35
C ASP A 121 -12.58 -7.66 -19.65
N ALA A 122 -12.73 -8.03 -20.91
CA ALA A 122 -13.64 -9.10 -21.31
C ALA A 122 -13.17 -10.51 -20.90
N PHE A 123 -11.86 -10.72 -20.71
CA PHE A 123 -11.29 -12.05 -20.51
C PHE A 123 -10.91 -12.37 -19.06
N TYR A 124 -10.54 -11.41 -18.23
CA TYR A 124 -9.94 -11.69 -16.94
C TYR A 124 -10.39 -10.67 -15.88
N GLU A 125 -10.55 -11.11 -14.63
CA GLU A 125 -10.76 -10.18 -13.53
C GLU A 125 -9.41 -9.56 -13.13
N ILE A 126 -9.16 -8.33 -13.57
CA ILE A 126 -7.90 -7.62 -13.35
C ILE A 126 -8.11 -6.37 -12.48
N ASP A 127 -7.01 -5.86 -11.93
CA ASP A 127 -6.95 -4.70 -11.04
C ASP A 127 -6.23 -3.50 -11.69
N GLY A 128 -5.90 -3.59 -12.98
CA GLY A 128 -5.22 -2.51 -13.70
C GLY A 128 -4.51 -2.93 -15.00
N ILE A 129 -3.85 -1.94 -15.62
CA ILE A 129 -3.09 -2.07 -16.86
C ILE A 129 -1.63 -1.66 -16.62
N PHE A 130 -0.71 -2.47 -17.13
CA PHE A 130 0.72 -2.19 -17.20
C PHE A 130 1.10 -1.77 -18.63
N LEU A 131 1.49 -0.52 -18.82
CA LEU A 131 1.89 0.05 -20.10
C LEU A 131 3.39 -0.14 -20.32
N ASP A 132 3.75 -1.17 -21.07
CA ASP A 132 5.15 -1.46 -21.38
C ASP A 132 5.68 -0.64 -22.56
N GLU A 133 7.01 -0.59 -22.67
CA GLU A 133 7.72 0.25 -23.63
C GLU A 133 7.23 1.71 -23.55
N MET A 134 6.96 2.21 -22.34
CA MET A 134 6.51 3.58 -22.15
C MET A 134 7.67 4.52 -22.46
N ALA A 135 7.43 5.62 -23.17
CA ALA A 135 8.51 6.55 -23.42
C ALA A 135 8.93 7.28 -22.14
N ASN A 136 10.22 7.42 -21.93
CA ASN A 136 10.77 8.19 -20.80
C ASN A 136 10.97 9.68 -21.10
N THR A 137 10.79 10.09 -22.36
CA THR A 137 10.92 11.47 -22.84
C THR A 137 9.96 11.69 -24.00
N GLY A 138 9.68 12.95 -24.38
CA GLY A 138 8.93 13.21 -25.61
C GLY A 138 8.32 14.60 -25.71
N PRO A 139 7.76 14.93 -26.89
CA PRO A 139 6.99 16.14 -27.08
C PRO A 139 5.60 15.98 -26.43
N ALA A 140 4.83 17.08 -26.34
CA ALA A 140 3.54 17.10 -25.64
C ALA A 140 2.53 16.07 -26.19
N GLU A 141 2.55 15.80 -27.50
CA GLU A 141 1.67 14.82 -28.14
C GLU A 141 1.86 13.40 -27.58
N ARG A 142 3.05 13.09 -27.05
CA ARG A 142 3.31 11.80 -26.39
C ARG A 142 2.65 11.71 -25.02
N LEU A 143 2.62 12.81 -24.27
CA LEU A 143 1.88 12.88 -23.01
C LEU A 143 0.38 12.71 -23.27
N ASP A 144 -0.16 13.33 -24.33
CA ASP A 144 -1.57 13.21 -24.69
C ASP A 144 -1.95 11.77 -25.10
N TYR A 145 -1.05 11.05 -25.77
CA TYR A 145 -1.24 9.63 -26.09
C TYR A 145 -1.41 8.78 -24.82
N TYR A 146 -0.49 8.89 -23.86
CA TYR A 146 -0.57 8.12 -22.61
C TYR A 146 -1.73 8.55 -21.72
N ARG A 147 -2.03 9.86 -21.68
CA ARG A 147 -3.22 10.36 -20.99
C ARG A 147 -4.51 9.80 -21.59
N SER A 148 -4.59 9.67 -22.93
CA SER A 148 -5.76 9.07 -23.56
C SER A 148 -5.98 7.62 -23.14
N ILE A 149 -4.89 6.87 -22.95
CA ILE A 149 -4.95 5.50 -22.42
C ILE A 149 -5.37 5.51 -20.94
N TYR A 150 -4.76 6.38 -20.14
CA TYR A 150 -5.08 6.53 -18.72
C TYR A 150 -6.57 6.86 -18.51
N ASP A 151 -7.08 7.90 -19.18
CA ASP A 151 -8.47 8.32 -19.11
C ASP A 151 -9.42 7.20 -19.57
N TYR A 152 -9.01 6.37 -20.54
CA TYR A 152 -9.78 5.20 -20.99
C TYR A 152 -9.87 4.12 -19.91
N VAL A 153 -8.73 3.75 -19.31
CA VAL A 153 -8.66 2.76 -18.24
C VAL A 153 -9.50 3.20 -17.04
N LYS A 154 -9.36 4.45 -16.60
CA LYS A 154 -10.17 5.01 -15.51
C LYS A 154 -11.66 5.10 -15.85
N GLY A 155 -12.00 5.15 -17.14
CA GLY A 155 -13.38 5.10 -17.62
C GLY A 155 -14.01 3.71 -17.54
N ILE A 156 -13.21 2.64 -17.55
CA ILE A 156 -13.68 1.26 -17.33
C ILE A 156 -13.94 1.04 -15.84
N ASP A 157 -12.91 1.30 -15.02
CA ASP A 157 -13.01 1.25 -13.57
C ASP A 157 -12.08 2.31 -12.97
N PRO A 158 -12.59 3.29 -12.20
CA PRO A 158 -11.76 4.32 -11.59
C PRO A 158 -10.74 3.76 -10.57
N LEU A 159 -10.96 2.54 -10.06
CA LEU A 159 -10.05 1.87 -9.13
C LEU A 159 -8.93 1.10 -9.84
N TRP A 160 -9.01 0.88 -11.15
CA TRP A 160 -7.95 0.20 -11.89
C TRP A 160 -6.68 1.02 -11.92
N GLU A 161 -5.57 0.39 -11.56
CA GLU A 161 -4.26 1.02 -11.64
C GLU A 161 -3.78 1.15 -13.09
N VAL A 162 -3.08 2.23 -13.40
CA VAL A 162 -2.28 2.37 -14.62
C VAL A 162 -0.81 2.46 -14.22
N MET A 163 -0.07 1.36 -14.39
CA MET A 163 1.37 1.35 -14.18
C MET A 163 2.08 1.58 -15.51
N GLY A 164 2.91 2.60 -15.60
CA GLY A 164 3.74 2.86 -16.77
C GLY A 164 5.14 2.31 -16.63
N ASN A 165 5.70 1.69 -17.67
CA ASN A 165 7.09 1.23 -17.66
C ASN A 165 8.00 1.96 -18.65
N PRO A 166 8.59 3.09 -18.23
CA PRO A 166 9.72 3.69 -18.93
C PRO A 166 11.05 2.92 -18.75
N GLY A 167 11.16 2.08 -17.72
CA GLY A 167 12.36 1.32 -17.35
C GLY A 167 13.53 2.16 -16.84
N THR A 168 13.33 3.48 -16.66
CA THR A 168 14.37 4.43 -16.31
C THR A 168 13.76 5.76 -15.82
N ASN A 169 14.59 6.67 -15.30
CA ASN A 169 14.19 8.03 -14.96
C ASN A 169 13.44 8.70 -16.13
N THR A 170 12.41 9.47 -15.79
CA THR A 170 11.35 9.82 -16.73
C THR A 170 10.79 11.21 -16.47
N LEU A 171 9.74 11.58 -17.19
CA LEU A 171 9.07 12.86 -17.02
C LEU A 171 8.12 12.84 -15.82
N GLN A 172 8.32 13.74 -14.84
CA GLN A 172 7.35 14.04 -13.77
C GLN A 172 5.95 14.32 -14.31
N GLN A 173 5.88 14.82 -15.55
CA GLN A 173 4.64 15.14 -16.25
C GLN A 173 3.69 13.95 -16.38
N TYR A 174 4.18 12.70 -16.37
CA TYR A 174 3.29 11.53 -16.39
C TYR A 174 2.43 11.39 -15.12
N LEU A 175 2.85 12.00 -14.00
CA LEU A 175 2.06 12.06 -12.77
C LEU A 175 1.25 13.37 -12.69
N THR A 176 1.83 14.52 -13.05
CA THR A 176 1.11 15.82 -12.94
C THR A 176 0.06 16.04 -14.03
N TRP A 177 0.25 15.41 -15.19
CA TRP A 177 -0.70 15.36 -16.29
C TRP A 177 -1.09 13.89 -16.43
N PRO A 178 -2.09 13.43 -15.65
CA PRO A 178 -2.17 12.04 -15.22
C PRO A 178 -2.22 11.11 -16.43
N ALA A 179 -1.16 10.31 -16.54
CA ALA A 179 -0.93 9.33 -17.59
C ALA A 179 -0.51 7.97 -17.00
N ALA A 180 -0.14 7.94 -15.72
CA ALA A 180 0.10 6.75 -14.92
C ALA A 180 -0.19 7.05 -13.44
N ASP A 181 -0.58 6.03 -12.69
CA ASP A 181 -0.61 6.06 -11.23
C ASP A 181 0.74 5.65 -10.65
N ARG A 182 1.42 4.67 -11.26
CA ARG A 182 2.75 4.18 -10.83
C ARG A 182 3.72 4.13 -12.02
N LEU A 183 5.00 4.30 -11.76
CA LEU A 183 6.05 4.32 -12.79
C LEU A 183 7.18 3.35 -12.42
N VAL A 184 7.54 2.46 -13.34
CA VAL A 184 8.79 1.72 -13.27
C VAL A 184 9.93 2.65 -13.67
N VAL A 185 10.74 3.07 -12.68
CA VAL A 185 11.82 4.06 -12.86
C VAL A 185 13.21 3.43 -12.93
N TYR A 186 13.29 2.11 -12.77
CA TYR A 186 14.50 1.32 -12.97
C TYR A 186 14.14 -0.06 -13.50
N GLU A 187 14.73 -0.46 -14.63
CA GLU A 187 14.66 -1.84 -15.14
C GLU A 187 16.02 -2.23 -15.72
N ARG A 188 16.89 -2.88 -14.93
CA ARG A 188 18.26 -3.20 -15.35
C ARG A 188 18.96 -4.26 -14.49
N GLU A 189 20.14 -4.72 -14.92
CA GLU A 189 21.03 -5.58 -14.13
C GLU A 189 21.36 -4.96 -12.75
N GLY A 190 21.27 -5.77 -11.69
CA GLY A 190 21.50 -5.30 -10.32
C GLY A 190 22.93 -4.83 -10.04
N SER A 191 23.92 -5.28 -10.82
CA SER A 191 25.29 -4.73 -10.75
C SER A 191 25.38 -3.20 -10.97
N PHE A 192 24.38 -2.58 -11.60
CA PHE A 192 24.29 -1.12 -11.77
C PHE A 192 23.43 -0.44 -10.69
N TYR A 193 22.65 -1.19 -9.93
CA TYR A 193 21.67 -0.66 -8.99
C TYR A 193 22.29 0.13 -7.82
N PRO A 194 23.45 -0.23 -7.25
CA PRO A 194 24.11 0.60 -6.24
C PRO A 194 24.49 2.00 -6.74
N GLY A 195 24.75 2.14 -8.04
CA GLY A 195 25.13 3.41 -8.67
C GLY A 195 23.96 4.23 -9.23
N HIS A 196 22.73 3.70 -9.19
CA HIS A 196 21.55 4.41 -9.66
C HIS A 196 21.20 5.59 -8.74
N ALA A 197 20.75 6.68 -9.34
CA ALA A 197 20.17 7.83 -8.66
C ALA A 197 18.82 8.13 -9.31
N GLU A 198 17.80 8.21 -8.46
CA GLU A 198 16.46 8.63 -8.81
C GLU A 198 16.42 10.12 -9.19
N ASP A 199 15.37 10.52 -9.90
CA ASP A 199 15.14 11.95 -10.09
C ASP A 199 14.69 12.59 -8.78
N ALA A 200 15.17 13.80 -8.51
CA ALA A 200 14.89 14.50 -7.25
C ALA A 200 13.38 14.69 -6.98
N TRP A 201 12.57 14.84 -8.03
CA TRP A 201 11.13 15.02 -7.93
C TRP A 201 10.41 13.77 -7.44
N ASN A 202 11.03 12.58 -7.45
CA ASN A 202 10.42 11.37 -6.91
C ASN A 202 10.07 11.53 -5.42
N HIS A 203 10.84 12.32 -4.67
CA HIS A 203 10.60 12.60 -3.25
C HIS A 203 9.45 13.59 -3.00
N ASP A 204 8.87 14.19 -4.06
CA ASP A 204 7.67 15.02 -3.95
C ASP A 204 6.37 14.18 -3.93
N TYR A 205 6.47 12.86 -4.12
CA TYR A 205 5.35 11.92 -4.18
C TYR A 205 5.45 10.83 -3.12
N ASP A 206 4.33 10.15 -2.87
CA ASP A 206 4.37 8.90 -2.13
C ASP A 206 5.22 7.85 -2.85
N ARG A 207 5.90 6.99 -2.08
CA ARG A 207 6.76 5.96 -2.66
C ARG A 207 6.00 4.95 -3.52
N SER A 208 4.70 4.75 -3.27
CA SER A 208 3.87 3.85 -4.06
C SER A 208 3.88 4.24 -5.54
N HIS A 209 4.15 5.49 -5.90
CA HIS A 209 4.25 5.92 -7.29
C HIS A 209 5.44 5.32 -8.06
N PHE A 210 6.40 4.66 -7.39
CA PHE A 210 7.64 4.20 -8.03
C PHE A 210 7.90 2.72 -7.82
N VAL A 211 8.36 2.07 -8.89
CA VAL A 211 8.70 0.65 -8.94
C VAL A 211 10.10 0.45 -9.53
N ASN A 212 10.86 -0.49 -8.98
CA ASN A 212 12.14 -0.92 -9.53
C ASN A 212 12.11 -2.41 -9.88
N LEU A 213 12.56 -2.76 -11.08
CA LEU A 213 12.73 -4.13 -11.54
C LEU A 213 14.22 -4.42 -11.70
N VAL A 214 14.76 -5.30 -10.85
CA VAL A 214 16.18 -5.60 -10.79
C VAL A 214 16.40 -7.04 -11.21
N HIS A 215 17.21 -7.26 -12.25
CA HIS A 215 17.51 -8.62 -12.73
C HIS A 215 19.00 -8.92 -12.71
N THR A 216 19.41 -10.16 -13.00
CA THR A 216 20.81 -10.60 -12.92
C THR A 216 21.42 -10.29 -11.55
N GLU A 217 20.63 -10.44 -10.48
CA GLU A 217 21.00 -10.04 -9.12
C GLU A 217 20.88 -11.20 -8.13
N GLY A 218 21.94 -11.42 -7.36
CA GLY A 218 22.04 -12.59 -6.49
C GLY A 218 21.40 -12.36 -5.12
N ALA A 219 20.99 -13.45 -4.45
CA ALA A 219 20.39 -13.41 -3.12
C ALA A 219 21.19 -12.64 -2.06
N THR A 220 22.50 -12.50 -2.24
CA THR A 220 23.38 -11.75 -1.31
C THR A 220 23.15 -10.25 -1.34
N ALA A 221 22.63 -9.69 -2.43
CA ALA A 221 22.36 -8.25 -2.57
C ALA A 221 20.95 -7.85 -2.11
N LEU A 222 20.03 -8.82 -1.99
CA LEU A 222 18.61 -8.61 -1.66
C LEU A 222 18.38 -7.59 -0.53
N ALA A 223 19.06 -7.72 0.61
CA ALA A 223 18.88 -6.82 1.74
C ALA A 223 19.39 -5.39 1.46
N ASP A 224 20.51 -5.26 0.75
CA ASP A 224 21.08 -3.97 0.37
C ASP A 224 20.20 -3.28 -0.68
N ASP A 225 19.67 -4.03 -1.64
CA ASP A 225 18.80 -3.51 -2.69
C ASP A 225 17.44 -3.04 -2.15
N LEU A 226 16.85 -3.78 -1.20
CA LEU A 226 15.65 -3.34 -0.48
C LEU A 226 15.91 -2.06 0.33
N THR A 227 17.09 -1.96 0.97
CA THR A 227 17.49 -0.76 1.70
C THR A 227 17.64 0.44 0.76
N LEU A 228 18.27 0.23 -0.40
CA LEU A 228 18.40 1.25 -1.44
C LEU A 228 17.05 1.66 -2.00
N ALA A 229 16.15 0.72 -2.29
CA ALA A 229 14.80 1.02 -2.79
C ALA A 229 14.04 1.94 -1.83
N LYS A 230 14.05 1.60 -0.53
CA LYS A 230 13.44 2.43 0.51
C LYS A 230 14.08 3.82 0.56
N ALA A 231 15.40 3.92 0.55
CA ALA A 231 16.12 5.19 0.60
C ALA A 231 15.84 6.09 -0.62
N ARG A 232 15.48 5.49 -1.77
CA ARG A 232 15.19 6.17 -3.04
C ARG A 232 13.70 6.45 -3.25
N ASN A 233 12.91 6.38 -2.18
CA ASN A 233 11.46 6.59 -2.20
C ASN A 233 10.71 5.66 -3.17
N VAL A 234 11.07 4.37 -3.19
CA VAL A 234 10.42 3.35 -4.04
C VAL A 234 9.51 2.46 -3.21
N GLY A 235 8.28 2.23 -3.69
CA GLY A 235 7.24 1.47 -3.01
C GLY A 235 6.93 0.12 -3.65
N GLY A 236 7.53 -0.21 -4.80
CA GLY A 236 7.45 -1.56 -5.37
C GLY A 236 8.81 -2.03 -5.87
N ILE A 237 9.11 -3.31 -5.68
CA ILE A 237 10.33 -3.91 -6.24
C ILE A 237 10.13 -5.36 -6.66
N TYR A 238 10.95 -5.82 -7.59
CA TYR A 238 11.18 -7.24 -7.80
C TYR A 238 12.65 -7.46 -8.15
N ILE A 239 13.28 -8.43 -7.50
CA ILE A 239 14.71 -8.72 -7.63
C ILE A 239 14.86 -10.18 -8.05
N THR A 240 15.53 -10.43 -9.17
CA THR A 240 15.72 -11.79 -9.68
C THR A 240 17.16 -12.12 -10.06
N ASP A 241 17.59 -13.35 -9.76
CA ASP A 241 18.85 -13.91 -10.27
C ASP A 241 18.77 -14.38 -11.71
N ASP A 242 17.61 -14.25 -12.33
CA ASP A 242 17.49 -14.59 -13.74
C ASP A 242 18.14 -13.55 -14.65
N VAL A 243 18.53 -14.01 -15.83
CA VAL A 243 19.37 -13.27 -16.75
C VAL A 243 18.68 -13.05 -18.09
N MET A 244 19.22 -12.12 -18.88
CA MET A 244 18.79 -11.91 -20.25
C MET A 244 18.86 -13.23 -21.08
N ASN A 245 17.98 -13.45 -22.06
CA ASN A 245 17.15 -12.46 -22.75
C ASN A 245 15.74 -12.23 -22.18
N ASN A 246 15.32 -13.00 -21.17
CA ASN A 246 14.02 -12.82 -20.54
C ASN A 246 14.12 -13.15 -19.04
N PRO A 247 14.44 -12.17 -18.18
CA PRO A 247 14.60 -12.41 -16.75
C PRO A 247 13.25 -12.59 -16.01
N TRP A 248 12.14 -12.59 -16.74
CA TRP A 248 10.78 -12.54 -16.21
C TRP A 248 10.03 -13.88 -16.37
N ASP A 249 10.68 -14.94 -16.87
CA ASP A 249 10.04 -16.23 -17.19
C ASP A 249 10.11 -17.28 -16.07
N ARG A 250 10.59 -16.89 -14.89
CA ARG A 250 10.52 -17.65 -13.64
C ARG A 250 10.66 -16.75 -12.42
N LEU A 251 10.30 -17.29 -11.27
CA LEU A 251 10.60 -16.69 -9.98
C LEU A 251 12.10 -16.86 -9.63
N PRO A 252 12.70 -15.95 -8.84
CA PRO A 252 14.07 -16.09 -8.39
C PRO A 252 14.28 -17.39 -7.61
N SER A 253 15.51 -17.90 -7.64
CA SER A 253 15.89 -19.08 -6.84
C SER A 253 15.73 -18.86 -5.33
N TYR A 254 15.59 -17.60 -4.90
CA TYR A 254 15.40 -17.16 -3.52
C TYR A 254 14.03 -16.52 -3.25
N TRP A 255 12.99 -16.82 -4.05
CA TRP A 255 11.63 -16.28 -3.92
C TRP A 255 11.13 -16.21 -2.47
N THR A 256 11.19 -17.32 -1.72
CA THR A 256 10.75 -17.34 -0.31
C THR A 256 11.52 -16.37 0.58
N SER A 257 12.81 -16.13 0.30
CA SER A 257 13.63 -15.18 1.05
C SER A 257 13.27 -13.74 0.70
N GLU A 258 12.98 -13.45 -0.57
CA GLU A 258 12.49 -12.12 -1.00
C GLU A 258 11.14 -11.79 -0.37
N VAL A 259 10.18 -12.72 -0.42
CA VAL A 259 8.87 -12.57 0.25
C VAL A 259 9.06 -12.31 1.75
N ALA A 260 9.91 -13.08 2.43
CA ALA A 260 10.17 -12.90 3.85
C ALA A 260 10.85 -11.56 4.16
N ALA A 261 11.78 -11.11 3.31
CA ALA A 261 12.48 -9.84 3.49
C ALA A 261 11.53 -8.65 3.32
N VAL A 262 10.64 -8.69 2.31
CA VAL A 262 9.62 -7.65 2.12
C VAL A 262 8.59 -7.69 3.24
N ALA A 263 8.13 -8.87 3.68
CA ALA A 263 7.25 -8.99 4.83
C ALA A 263 7.88 -8.39 6.11
N GLN A 264 9.18 -8.62 6.33
CA GLN A 264 9.91 -8.05 7.45
C GLN A 264 10.08 -6.54 7.33
N LEU A 265 10.36 -6.03 6.12
CA LEU A 265 10.41 -4.59 5.84
C LEU A 265 9.06 -3.94 6.14
N ASN A 266 7.97 -4.57 5.71
CA ASN A 266 6.61 -4.10 5.94
C ASN A 266 6.20 -4.12 7.41
N ALA A 267 6.59 -5.16 8.15
CA ALA A 267 6.41 -5.21 9.61
C ALA A 267 7.22 -4.16 10.37
N SER A 268 8.20 -3.51 9.74
CA SER A 268 8.92 -2.38 10.32
C SER A 268 8.21 -1.03 10.12
N TYR A 269 7.22 -0.93 9.22
CA TYR A 269 6.42 0.28 9.06
C TYR A 269 5.35 0.38 10.15
N LEU A 270 5.18 1.59 10.66
CA LEU A 270 4.13 1.91 11.62
C LEU A 270 2.93 2.46 10.82
N GLU A 271 1.77 1.83 10.97
CA GLU A 271 0.53 2.24 10.29
C GLU A 271 0.11 3.70 10.57
N GLY A 272 0.57 4.30 11.67
CA GLY A 272 0.34 5.71 11.99
C GLY A 272 1.41 6.68 11.44
N ASP A 273 2.46 6.17 10.80
CA ASP A 273 3.59 6.97 10.26
C ASP A 273 3.24 7.42 8.84
N PHE A 274 2.35 8.41 8.73
CA PHE A 274 1.81 8.93 7.48
C PHE A 274 2.81 9.81 6.72
N ASN A 275 3.77 10.44 7.39
CA ASN A 275 4.83 11.21 6.74
C ASN A 275 6.05 10.33 6.37
N VAL A 276 6.07 9.11 6.89
CA VAL A 276 7.02 8.04 6.63
C VAL A 276 8.46 8.35 7.02
N ASP A 277 8.62 9.15 8.07
CA ASP A 277 9.92 9.50 8.65
C ASP A 277 10.42 8.48 9.70
N GLY A 278 9.61 7.46 9.98
CA GLY A 278 9.92 6.39 10.93
C GLY A 278 9.49 6.70 12.36
N LEU A 279 8.79 7.80 12.60
CA LEU A 279 8.17 8.19 13.86
C LEU A 279 6.65 8.24 13.67
N VAL A 280 5.89 8.01 14.74
CA VAL A 280 4.46 8.33 14.76
C VAL A 280 4.25 9.50 15.70
N ASP A 281 4.15 10.71 15.17
CA ASP A 281 4.09 11.93 15.96
C ASP A 281 3.11 13.00 15.42
N GLY A 282 3.37 14.26 15.75
CA GLY A 282 2.49 15.36 15.40
C GLY A 282 2.46 15.65 13.90
N ASP A 283 3.53 15.36 13.18
CA ASP A 283 3.64 15.63 11.74
C ASP A 283 2.73 14.69 10.95
N ASP A 284 2.58 13.45 11.41
CA ASP A 284 1.58 12.51 10.88
C ASP A 284 0.15 13.00 11.11
N LEU A 285 -0.14 13.50 12.31
CA LEU A 285 -1.46 14.02 12.63
C LEU A 285 -1.84 15.21 11.74
N GLU A 286 -0.86 16.05 11.37
CA GLU A 286 -1.08 17.12 10.41
C GLU A 286 -1.47 16.59 9.03
N ARG A 287 -0.84 15.50 8.58
CA ARG A 287 -1.22 14.79 7.34
C ARG A 287 -2.63 14.23 7.42
N TRP A 288 -2.96 13.45 8.45
CA TRP A 288 -4.31 12.90 8.62
C TRP A 288 -5.38 14.00 8.62
N ASN A 289 -5.16 15.10 9.34
CA ASN A 289 -6.08 16.23 9.38
C ASN A 289 -6.29 16.89 8.02
N ALA A 290 -5.28 16.90 7.15
CA ALA A 290 -5.36 17.52 5.83
C ALA A 290 -6.30 16.77 4.88
N PHE A 291 -6.48 15.46 5.09
CA PHE A 291 -7.26 14.59 4.21
C PHE A 291 -8.48 13.96 4.89
N PHE A 292 -8.70 14.22 6.19
CA PHE A 292 -9.86 13.72 6.93
C PHE A 292 -11.18 13.98 6.19
N GLY A 293 -11.97 12.92 6.05
CA GLY A 293 -13.25 12.93 5.31
C GLY A 293 -13.12 12.56 3.84
N ARG A 294 -11.92 12.22 3.35
CA ARG A 294 -11.75 11.54 2.06
C ARG A 294 -12.40 10.16 2.15
N SER A 295 -13.27 9.83 1.20
CA SER A 295 -14.18 8.68 1.31
C SER A 295 -13.85 7.51 0.38
N THR A 296 -12.87 7.67 -0.52
CA THR A 296 -12.41 6.64 -1.48
C THR A 296 -11.01 6.99 -1.98
N ASN A 297 -10.23 5.97 -2.34
CA ASN A 297 -8.90 6.12 -2.94
C ASN A 297 -7.98 7.02 -2.09
N ALA A 298 -8.10 6.89 -0.77
CA ALA A 298 -7.13 7.39 0.17
C ALA A 298 -5.91 6.47 0.20
N TRP A 299 -4.75 7.07 0.40
CA TRP A 299 -3.48 6.34 0.52
C TRP A 299 -2.94 6.46 1.94
N HIS A 300 -2.06 5.55 2.35
CA HIS A 300 -1.42 5.56 3.69
C HIS A 300 -0.91 6.94 4.08
N VAL A 301 -0.18 7.61 3.19
CA VAL A 301 0.35 8.96 3.47
C VAL A 301 -0.71 10.07 3.50
N GLU A 302 -1.88 9.82 2.94
CA GLU A 302 -3.04 10.71 3.11
C GLU A 302 -3.75 10.46 4.45
N GLY A 303 -3.27 9.54 5.28
CA GLY A 303 -3.84 9.25 6.59
C GLY A 303 -4.75 8.02 6.62
N ASP A 304 -4.74 7.17 5.59
CA ASP A 304 -5.46 5.89 5.58
C ASP A 304 -4.59 4.78 6.24
N ALA A 305 -4.62 4.72 7.56
CA ALA A 305 -3.81 3.81 8.37
C ALA A 305 -4.27 2.36 8.26
N GLN A 306 -5.59 2.12 8.18
CA GLN A 306 -6.16 0.77 8.09
C GLN A 306 -6.31 0.26 6.65
N ARG A 307 -6.08 1.13 5.67
CA ARG A 307 -6.05 0.85 4.23
C ARG A 307 -7.40 0.42 3.68
N ASP A 308 -8.49 0.98 4.20
CA ASP A 308 -9.84 0.74 3.68
C ASP A 308 -10.28 1.74 2.61
N GLY A 309 -9.38 2.66 2.23
CA GLY A 309 -9.54 3.58 1.12
C GLY A 309 -10.23 4.88 1.50
N ASP A 310 -10.53 5.12 2.77
CA ASP A 310 -10.99 6.39 3.32
C ASP A 310 -10.05 6.92 4.42
N VAL A 311 -10.21 8.19 4.79
CA VAL A 311 -9.43 8.84 5.88
C VAL A 311 -10.42 9.27 6.95
N ASP A 312 -10.53 8.45 7.98
CA ASP A 312 -11.64 8.49 8.91
C ASP A 312 -11.21 8.25 10.38
N GLY A 313 -12.20 8.07 11.26
CA GLY A 313 -11.93 7.89 12.69
C GLY A 313 -11.21 6.58 13.03
N GLY A 314 -11.30 5.56 12.17
CA GLY A 314 -10.57 4.32 12.28
C GLY A 314 -9.06 4.54 12.15
N ASP A 315 -8.64 5.35 11.18
CA ASP A 315 -7.23 5.67 10.97
C ASP A 315 -6.64 6.49 12.12
N PHE A 316 -7.42 7.48 12.58
CA PHE A 316 -7.04 8.29 13.73
C PHE A 316 -6.81 7.41 14.97
N LEU A 317 -7.62 6.36 15.17
CA LEU A 317 -7.43 5.43 16.27
C LEU A 317 -6.16 4.59 16.13
N ILE A 318 -5.70 4.31 14.91
CA ILE A 318 -4.41 3.64 14.68
C ILE A 318 -3.27 4.59 14.99
N TRP A 319 -3.27 5.81 14.43
CA TRP A 319 -2.29 6.84 14.76
C TRP A 319 -2.22 7.07 16.28
N GLN A 320 -3.36 7.21 16.94
CA GLN A 320 -3.42 7.44 18.39
C GLN A 320 -2.82 6.27 19.20
N ARG A 321 -3.02 5.02 18.76
CA ARG A 321 -2.45 3.83 19.40
C ARG A 321 -0.94 3.73 19.20
N GLN A 322 -0.44 4.21 18.07
CA GLN A 322 0.97 4.12 17.72
C GLN A 322 1.78 5.38 18.06
N ARG A 323 1.14 6.48 18.45
CA ARG A 323 1.81 7.74 18.79
C ARG A 323 2.98 7.56 19.76
N GLY A 324 4.15 8.05 19.35
CA GLY A 324 5.42 7.94 20.08
C GLY A 324 6.20 6.65 19.78
N SER A 325 5.67 5.77 18.92
CA SER A 325 6.41 4.62 18.41
C SER A 325 7.50 5.07 17.44
N VAL A 326 8.55 4.26 17.35
CA VAL A 326 9.65 4.43 16.39
C VAL A 326 9.75 3.13 15.59
N ALA A 327 9.79 3.24 14.28
CA ALA A 327 9.91 2.08 13.40
C ALA A 327 11.21 1.30 13.71
N PRO A 328 11.16 -0.04 13.81
CA PRO A 328 12.34 -0.87 14.04
C PRO A 328 13.41 -0.63 12.97
N GLY A 329 14.61 -0.20 13.39
CA GLY A 329 15.73 0.09 12.48
C GLY A 329 15.84 1.54 12.01
N SER A 330 14.91 2.42 12.40
CA SER A 330 15.06 3.86 12.16
C SER A 330 16.21 4.43 13.00
N ALA A 331 17.23 4.95 12.34
CA ALA A 331 18.37 5.62 12.97
C ALA A 331 17.96 7.02 13.45
N VAL A 332 17.10 7.11 14.47
CA VAL A 332 16.73 8.40 15.05
C VAL A 332 17.88 8.86 15.96
N SER A 333 18.75 9.71 15.41
CA SER A 333 19.66 10.54 16.21
C SER A 333 18.86 11.69 16.79
N GLY A 334 18.21 11.48 17.95
CA GLY A 334 17.41 12.54 18.56
C GLY A 334 17.01 12.19 19.99
N SER A 335 17.38 13.07 20.91
CA SER A 335 17.21 12.96 22.35
C SER A 335 15.80 12.51 22.77
N VAL A 336 15.72 11.39 23.50
CA VAL A 336 14.60 11.12 24.40
C VAL A 336 14.40 12.36 25.28
N PHE A 337 13.33 13.10 25.06
CA PHE A 337 12.83 14.04 26.05
C PHE A 337 12.49 13.21 27.28
N SER A 338 13.39 13.23 28.26
CA SER A 338 13.10 12.68 29.58
C SER A 338 11.85 13.40 30.08
N VAL A 339 10.73 12.69 30.12
CA VAL A 339 9.57 13.09 30.91
C VAL A 339 10.09 13.35 32.32
N PRO A 340 9.96 14.56 32.89
CA PRO A 340 10.31 14.76 34.28
C PRO A 340 9.38 13.88 35.10
N GLU A 341 9.91 12.83 35.72
CA GLU A 341 9.15 12.09 36.72
C GLU A 341 8.69 13.10 37.78
N PRO A 342 7.43 13.04 38.25
CA PRO A 342 7.02 13.84 39.39
C PRO A 342 7.93 13.42 40.54
N THR A 343 8.79 14.34 40.99
CA THR A 343 9.64 14.12 42.14
C THR A 343 8.78 13.62 43.29
N THR A 344 8.97 12.34 43.65
CA THR A 344 8.38 11.68 44.81
C THR A 344 8.80 12.31 46.15
N SER A 345 9.53 13.42 46.11
CA SER A 345 9.97 14.22 47.25
C SER A 345 8.91 15.18 47.82
N LEU A 346 7.78 15.41 47.13
CA LEU A 346 6.70 16.28 47.65
C LEU A 346 5.52 15.54 48.29
N ALA A 347 5.42 14.20 48.14
CA ALA A 347 4.42 13.41 48.86
C ALA A 347 4.85 13.04 50.30
N ALA A 348 6.15 13.18 50.62
CA ALA A 348 6.67 12.82 51.94
C ALA A 348 6.59 13.95 52.99
N THR A 349 6.28 15.20 52.61
CA THR A 349 6.17 16.34 53.55
C THR A 349 4.73 16.71 53.93
N ALA A 350 3.72 16.17 53.24
CA ALA A 350 2.31 16.34 53.62
C ALA A 350 1.80 15.32 54.65
N ALA A 351 2.49 14.17 54.81
CA ALA A 351 2.10 13.13 55.76
C ALA A 351 2.60 13.35 57.20
N SER A 352 3.50 14.31 57.44
CA SER A 352 4.09 14.55 58.77
C SER A 352 3.39 15.67 59.57
N LEU A 353 2.45 16.41 58.99
CA LEU A 353 1.74 17.51 59.67
C LEU A 353 0.32 17.14 60.18
N PHE A 354 -0.23 15.97 59.81
CA PHE A 354 -1.51 15.49 60.35
C PHE A 354 -1.38 14.53 61.55
N GLY A 355 -0.17 14.07 61.89
CA GLY A 355 0.08 13.14 63.00
C GLY A 355 0.17 13.77 64.41
N ALA A 356 0.26 15.10 64.52
CA ALA A 356 0.49 15.78 65.80
C ALA A 356 -0.77 16.37 66.46
N ALA A 357 -1.94 16.36 65.79
CA ALA A 357 -3.15 17.02 66.29
C ALA A 357 -4.11 16.12 67.11
N PHE A 358 -3.86 14.80 67.20
CA PHE A 358 -4.78 13.86 67.89
C PHE A 358 -4.26 13.22 69.19
N ARG A 359 -3.23 13.80 69.83
CA ARG A 359 -2.68 13.27 71.11
C ARG A 359 -2.90 14.13 72.37
N ARG A 360 -3.86 15.05 72.36
CA ARG A 360 -4.35 15.73 73.57
C ARG A 360 -5.87 15.68 73.62
N ASP A 361 -6.41 14.62 74.25
CA ASP A 361 -7.60 14.69 75.14
C ASP A 361 -8.12 13.30 75.52
N ARG A 362 -7.32 12.54 76.27
CA ARG A 362 -7.84 11.45 77.13
C ARG A 362 -7.20 11.49 78.50
N LYS A 363 -7.45 12.58 79.24
CA LYS A 363 -7.36 12.59 80.71
C LYS A 363 -8.44 13.52 81.27
N ARG A 364 -9.62 12.95 81.58
CA ARG A 364 -10.45 13.20 82.78
C ARG A 364 -11.90 12.73 82.55
N MET A 365 -12.55 12.30 83.64
CA MET A 365 -13.83 11.58 83.79
C MET A 365 -13.67 10.05 83.65
N THR A 366 -13.91 9.18 84.64
CA THR A 366 -14.58 9.17 85.96
C THR A 366 -14.16 7.83 86.61
N GLN A 367 -13.86 7.62 87.90
CA GLN A 367 -14.70 7.71 89.10
C GLN A 367 -13.81 7.57 90.36
N ARG A 368 -13.95 8.46 91.35
CA ARG A 368 -14.70 8.23 92.60
C ARG A 368 -15.01 9.58 93.23
#